data_AF-A0A7X6K6H3-F1
#
_entry.id   AF-A0A7X6K6H3-F1
#
_cell.length_a   1.000
_cell.length_b   1.000
_cell.length_c   1.000
_cell.angle_alpha   90.00
_cell.angle_beta   90.00
_cell.angle_gamma   90.00
#
_symmetry.space_group_name_H-M   'P 1'
#
loop_
_entity.id
_entity.type
_entity.pdbx_description
1 polymer ?
#
loop_
_entity_poly.entity_id
_entity_poly.type
_entity_poly.pdbx_seq_one_letter_code
_entity_poly.pdbx_strand_id
1 'polypeptide(L)'
;MGSADRKDETPEERESRLRSMAMHFGGRMVERRDFREAVLERMQANLPGFPPEHYETELDAALARIDEAQVGVMVRREQKIAEARELDVLNAVFALHYFNQRFSGHVGEYGLGRINLIEALGDLYSRKQITEAAKRSDALIEEGIRMGIGPWNHEADMAHLRRAHPGFRDRALSDALDWGHLIHR
;
A
#
# COMPACT_ATOMS: atom_id res chain seq x y z
N MET A 1 17.84 -2.83 40.83
CA MET A 1 16.53 -2.18 41.07
C MET A 1 16.47 -0.96 40.17
N GLY A 2 15.43 -0.89 39.33
CA GLY A 2 15.25 0.18 38.35
C GLY A 2 14.32 -0.24 37.22
N SER A 3 13.12 -0.75 37.56
CA SER A 3 12.03 -0.85 36.58
C SER A 3 11.36 0.51 36.51
N ALA A 4 11.67 1.24 35.46
CA ALA A 4 10.99 2.47 35.09
C ALA A 4 9.51 2.16 34.85
N ASP A 5 8.67 2.66 35.77
CA ASP A 5 7.44 3.40 35.51
C ASP A 5 6.71 3.04 34.20
N ARG A 6 6.11 1.84 34.17
CA ARG A 6 5.10 1.48 33.18
C ARG A 6 3.80 2.08 33.72
N LYS A 7 3.45 3.30 33.28
CA LYS A 7 2.15 3.93 33.60
C LYS A 7 1.06 2.87 33.45
N ASP A 8 0.22 2.74 34.48
CA ASP A 8 -0.94 1.85 34.44
C ASP A 8 -1.79 2.21 33.22
N GLU A 9 -1.76 1.32 32.24
CA GLU A 9 -2.52 1.46 31.01
C GLU A 9 -4.00 1.39 31.33
N THR A 10 -4.76 2.39 30.88
CA THR A 10 -6.20 2.43 31.12
C THR A 10 -6.91 1.27 30.41
N PRO A 11 -8.07 0.80 30.92
CA PRO A 11 -8.87 -0.20 30.22
C PRO A 11 -9.15 0.17 28.76
N GLU A 12 -9.42 1.45 28.48
CA GLU A 12 -9.70 1.96 27.14
C GLU A 12 -8.48 1.89 26.21
N GLU A 13 -7.29 2.20 26.71
CA GLU A 13 -6.04 2.09 25.95
C GLU A 13 -5.73 0.63 25.62
N ARG A 14 -5.94 -0.28 26.58
CA ARG A 14 -5.81 -1.73 26.34
C ARG A 14 -6.78 -2.23 25.28
N GLU A 15 -8.05 -1.82 25.35
CA GLU A 15 -9.06 -2.18 24.34
C GLU A 15 -8.70 -1.64 22.95
N SER A 16 -8.19 -0.40 22.87
CA SER A 16 -7.72 0.18 21.62
C SER A 16 -6.55 -0.61 21.02
N ARG A 17 -5.63 -1.10 21.85
CA ARG A 17 -4.54 -1.97 21.40
C ARG A 17 -5.03 -3.33 20.94
N LEU A 18 -6.00 -3.93 21.64
CA LEU A 18 -6.61 -5.19 21.21
C LEU A 18 -7.23 -5.05 19.82
N ARG A 19 -8.03 -4.00 19.59
CA ARG A 19 -8.59 -3.67 18.27
C ARG A 19 -7.53 -3.49 17.20
N SER A 20 -6.48 -2.72 17.50
CA SER A 20 -5.38 -2.48 16.55
C SER A 20 -4.64 -3.78 16.21
N MET A 21 -4.43 -4.64 17.20
CA MET A 21 -3.79 -5.94 17.05
C MET A 21 -4.65 -6.91 16.24
N ALA A 22 -5.96 -6.93 16.50
CA ALA A 22 -6.93 -7.71 15.73
C ALA A 22 -6.96 -7.27 14.25
N MET A 23 -6.94 -5.97 13.96
CA MET A 23 -6.81 -5.45 12.60
C MET A 23 -5.51 -5.90 11.92
N HIS A 24 -4.37 -5.83 12.64
CA HIS A 24 -3.08 -6.26 12.11
C HIS A 24 -3.07 -7.74 11.75
N PHE A 25 -3.46 -8.61 12.68
CA PHE A 25 -3.43 -10.05 12.43
C PHE A 25 -4.57 -10.53 11.51
N GLY A 26 -5.74 -9.91 11.56
CA GLY A 26 -6.82 -10.14 10.61
C GLY A 26 -6.36 -9.88 9.17
N GLY A 27 -5.63 -8.78 8.93
CA GLY A 27 -5.04 -8.51 7.62
C GLY A 27 -4.10 -9.62 7.14
N ARG A 28 -3.26 -10.16 8.04
CA ARG A 28 -2.36 -11.27 7.72
C ARG A 28 -3.10 -12.58 7.41
N MET A 29 -4.23 -12.84 8.07
CA MET A 29 -5.09 -14.00 7.76
C MET A 29 -5.68 -13.90 6.36
N VAL A 30 -6.17 -12.72 5.96
CA VAL A 30 -6.71 -12.50 4.62
C VAL A 30 -5.63 -12.64 3.55
N GLU A 31 -4.40 -12.23 3.84
CA GLU A 31 -3.21 -12.50 3.00
C GLU A 31 -2.78 -13.98 2.98
N ARG A 32 -3.50 -14.89 3.68
CA ARG A 32 -3.19 -16.32 3.84
C ARG A 32 -1.78 -16.57 4.42
N ARG A 33 -1.30 -15.64 5.25
CA ARG A 33 0.01 -15.74 5.90
C ARG A 33 -0.04 -16.36 7.29
N ASP A 34 -1.23 -16.44 7.87
CA ASP A 34 -1.48 -17.03 9.18
C ASP A 34 -2.88 -17.69 9.19
N PHE A 35 -3.10 -18.58 10.16
CA PHE A 35 -4.37 -19.24 10.42
C PHE A 35 -4.94 -18.81 11.77
N ARG A 36 -6.25 -18.96 11.96
CA ARG A 36 -7.02 -18.36 13.06
C ARG A 36 -6.44 -18.70 14.43
N GLU A 37 -6.14 -19.96 14.65
CA GLU A 37 -5.67 -20.48 15.93
C GLU A 37 -4.33 -19.84 16.33
N ALA A 38 -3.37 -19.77 15.41
CA ALA A 38 -2.08 -19.13 15.66
C ALA A 38 -2.19 -17.61 15.85
N VAL A 39 -3.17 -16.96 15.21
CA VAL A 39 -3.44 -15.53 15.43
C VAL A 39 -3.97 -15.29 16.83
N LEU A 40 -4.98 -16.06 17.26
CA LEU A 40 -5.56 -15.93 18.59
C LEU A 40 -4.52 -16.21 19.68
N GLU A 41 -3.68 -17.23 19.51
CA GLU A 41 -2.57 -17.53 20.41
C GLU A 41 -1.60 -16.34 20.52
N ARG A 42 -1.19 -15.74 19.39
CA ARG A 42 -0.31 -14.56 19.39
C ARG A 42 -0.98 -13.34 20.01
N MET A 43 -2.27 -13.13 19.77
CA MET A 43 -3.03 -12.03 20.37
C MET A 43 -3.03 -12.16 21.90
N GLN A 44 -3.33 -13.35 22.41
CA GLN A 44 -3.32 -13.65 23.83
C GLN A 44 -1.92 -13.50 24.45
N ALA A 45 -0.88 -13.96 23.76
CA ALA A 45 0.50 -13.84 24.23
C ALA A 45 1.00 -12.38 24.27
N ASN A 46 0.63 -11.56 23.28
CA ASN A 46 1.09 -10.17 23.17
C ASN A 46 0.30 -9.20 24.04
N LEU A 47 -0.98 -9.48 24.32
CA LEU A 47 -1.84 -8.63 25.14
C LEU A 47 -2.72 -9.45 26.10
N PRO A 48 -2.14 -10.18 27.07
CA PRO A 48 -2.87 -11.06 27.96
C PRO A 48 -3.80 -10.27 28.90
N GLY A 49 -4.85 -10.92 29.40
CA GLY A 49 -5.75 -10.38 30.43
C GLY A 49 -7.22 -10.20 30.02
N PHE A 50 -7.56 -10.49 28.76
CA PHE A 50 -8.95 -10.63 28.32
C PHE A 50 -9.40 -12.09 28.33
N PRO A 51 -10.72 -12.38 28.43
CA PRO A 51 -11.22 -13.73 28.21
C PRO A 51 -11.01 -14.17 26.75
N PRO A 52 -10.80 -15.46 26.46
CA PRO A 52 -10.57 -15.97 25.09
C PRO A 52 -11.61 -15.48 24.07
N GLU A 53 -12.89 -15.48 24.46
CA GLU A 53 -14.04 -15.05 23.65
C GLU A 53 -13.92 -13.59 23.16
N HIS A 54 -13.25 -12.73 23.93
CA HIS A 54 -13.07 -11.32 23.57
C HIS A 54 -12.07 -11.14 22.44
N TYR A 55 -11.00 -11.95 22.41
CA TYR A 55 -10.06 -11.95 21.28
C TYR A 55 -10.72 -12.45 20.00
N GLU A 56 -11.57 -13.48 20.11
CA GLU A 56 -12.34 -14.00 18.97
C GLU A 56 -13.30 -12.95 18.43
N THR A 57 -14.06 -12.30 19.32
CA THR A 57 -14.99 -11.24 18.96
C THR A 57 -14.29 -10.08 18.26
N GLU A 58 -13.16 -9.61 18.79
CA GLU A 58 -12.42 -8.51 18.18
C GLU A 58 -11.74 -8.91 16.86
N LEU A 59 -11.30 -10.16 16.74
CA LEU A 59 -10.77 -10.68 15.47
C LEU A 59 -11.88 -10.75 14.41
N ASP A 60 -13.08 -11.22 14.75
CA ASP A 60 -14.21 -11.29 13.82
C ASP A 60 -14.68 -9.89 13.41
N ALA A 61 -14.76 -8.95 14.36
CA ALA A 61 -15.06 -7.56 14.07
C ALA A 61 -14.00 -6.90 13.18
N ALA A 62 -12.72 -7.25 13.37
CA ALA A 62 -11.64 -6.79 12.49
C ALA A 62 -11.80 -7.37 11.08
N LEU A 63 -12.08 -8.66 10.93
CA LEU A 63 -12.29 -9.31 9.63
C LEU A 63 -13.48 -8.69 8.88
N ALA A 64 -14.59 -8.38 9.56
CA ALA A 64 -15.73 -7.69 8.96
C ALA A 64 -15.35 -6.29 8.44
N ARG A 65 -14.62 -5.49 9.22
CA ARG A 65 -14.13 -4.17 8.79
C ARG A 65 -13.16 -4.26 7.61
N ILE A 66 -12.34 -5.31 7.58
CA ILE A 66 -11.42 -5.58 6.48
C ILE A 66 -12.21 -5.89 5.20
N ASP A 67 -13.25 -6.73 5.27
CA ASP A 67 -14.12 -7.05 4.14
C ASP A 67 -14.86 -5.81 3.60
N GLU A 68 -15.42 -4.98 4.48
CA GLU A 68 -16.05 -3.70 4.09
C GLU A 68 -15.05 -2.77 3.39
N ALA A 69 -13.84 -2.67 3.92
CA ALA A 69 -12.79 -1.84 3.34
C ALA A 69 -12.28 -2.39 1.99
N GLN A 70 -12.26 -3.72 1.81
CA GLN A 70 -11.91 -4.36 0.55
C GLN A 70 -12.82 -3.90 -0.58
N VAL A 71 -14.14 -3.82 -0.35
CA VAL A 71 -15.09 -3.36 -1.38
C VAL A 71 -14.72 -1.95 -1.87
N GLY A 72 -14.46 -1.01 -0.96
CA GLY A 72 -14.07 0.35 -1.32
C GLY A 72 -12.73 0.41 -2.05
N VAL A 73 -11.80 -0.51 -1.75
CA VAL A 73 -10.55 -0.62 -2.48
C VAL A 73 -10.75 -1.22 -3.87
N MET A 74 -11.55 -2.27 -4.01
CA MET A 74 -11.87 -2.88 -5.31
C MET A 74 -12.44 -1.86 -6.28
N VAL A 75 -13.41 -1.05 -5.85
CA VAL A 75 -13.98 0.03 -6.68
C VAL A 75 -12.90 1.02 -7.13
N ARG A 76 -12.00 1.43 -6.22
CA ARG A 76 -10.90 2.34 -6.57
C ARG A 76 -9.90 1.70 -7.54
N ARG A 77 -9.61 0.40 -7.39
CA ARG A 77 -8.73 -0.34 -8.31
C ARG A 77 -9.36 -0.44 -9.69
N GLU A 78 -10.65 -0.77 -9.78
CA GLU A 78 -11.38 -0.84 -11.04
C GLU A 78 -11.39 0.51 -11.75
N GLN A 79 -11.67 1.59 -11.02
CA GLN A 79 -11.58 2.94 -11.57
C GLN A 79 -10.16 3.26 -12.06
N LYS A 80 -9.13 2.92 -11.28
CA LYS A 80 -7.73 3.16 -11.66
C LYS A 80 -7.33 2.37 -12.91
N ILE A 81 -7.81 1.13 -13.04
CA ILE A 81 -7.60 0.30 -14.23
C ILE A 81 -8.32 0.92 -15.43
N ALA A 82 -9.58 1.33 -15.28
CA ALA A 82 -10.33 1.99 -16.34
C ALA A 82 -9.62 3.26 -16.83
N GLU A 83 -9.19 4.13 -15.90
CA GLU A 83 -8.42 5.34 -16.24
C GLU A 83 -7.10 5.01 -16.95
N ALA A 84 -6.38 3.98 -16.50
CA ALA A 84 -5.11 3.57 -17.11
C ALA A 84 -5.28 3.04 -18.54
N ARG A 85 -6.40 2.38 -18.84
CA ARG A 85 -6.69 1.81 -20.16
C ARG A 85 -6.90 2.89 -21.24
N GLU A 86 -7.26 4.11 -20.86
CA GLU A 86 -7.39 5.27 -21.75
C GLU A 86 -6.04 5.95 -22.06
N LEU A 87 -4.94 5.46 -21.49
CA LEU A 87 -3.60 6.00 -21.67
C LEU A 87 -2.80 5.14 -22.64
N ASP A 88 -1.78 5.76 -23.25
CA ASP A 88 -0.75 5.02 -23.98
C ASP A 88 0.02 4.08 -23.03
N VAL A 89 0.63 3.02 -23.57
CA VAL A 89 1.23 1.93 -22.78
C VAL A 89 2.18 2.40 -21.68
N LEU A 90 2.95 3.46 -21.93
CA LEU A 90 3.93 3.94 -20.96
C LEU A 90 3.24 4.58 -19.74
N ASN A 91 2.27 5.45 -20.00
CA ASN A 91 1.52 6.13 -18.95
C ASN A 91 0.51 5.22 -18.26
N ALA A 92 -0.09 4.26 -18.99
CA ALA A 92 -0.97 3.22 -18.45
C ALA A 92 -0.24 2.36 -17.42
N VAL A 93 0.94 1.85 -17.81
CA VAL A 93 1.76 1.01 -16.93
C VAL A 93 2.26 1.80 -15.73
N PHE A 94 2.73 3.04 -15.92
CA PHE A 94 3.13 3.89 -14.80
C PHE A 94 2.00 4.08 -13.79
N ALA A 95 0.79 4.42 -14.23
CA ALA A 95 -0.32 4.71 -13.34
C ALA A 95 -0.65 3.52 -12.41
N LEU A 96 -0.60 2.29 -12.92
CA LEU A 96 -0.86 1.08 -12.14
C LEU A 96 0.37 0.62 -11.34
N HIS A 97 1.57 0.76 -11.91
CA HIS A 97 2.81 0.35 -11.25
C HIS A 97 3.17 1.26 -10.07
N TYR A 98 3.05 2.57 -10.25
CA TYR A 98 3.17 3.57 -9.18
C TYR A 98 2.16 3.29 -8.06
N PHE A 99 0.91 3.01 -8.42
CA PHE A 99 -0.13 2.65 -7.44
C PHE A 99 0.26 1.41 -6.63
N ASN A 100 0.70 0.34 -7.31
CA ASN A 100 1.16 -0.88 -6.67
C ASN A 100 2.32 -0.65 -5.70
N GLN A 101 3.31 0.16 -6.08
CA GLN A 101 4.46 0.41 -5.20
C GLN A 101 4.10 1.28 -4.00
N ARG A 102 3.28 2.31 -4.22
CA ARG A 102 2.93 3.28 -3.18
C ARG A 102 1.94 2.73 -2.15
N PHE A 103 0.96 1.93 -2.59
CA PHE A 103 -0.18 1.57 -1.75
C PHE A 103 -0.25 0.08 -1.41
N SER A 104 0.31 -0.81 -2.23
CA SER A 104 0.23 -2.26 -1.99
C SER A 104 1.39 -2.81 -1.12
N GLY A 105 2.22 -1.94 -0.54
CA GLY A 105 3.37 -2.32 0.30
C GLY A 105 3.07 -2.52 1.80
N HIS A 106 2.06 -1.82 2.34
CA HIS A 106 1.64 -1.94 3.75
C HIS A 106 0.23 -2.50 3.81
N VAL A 107 0.08 -3.72 4.35
CA VAL A 107 -1.21 -4.43 4.49
C VAL A 107 -1.95 -4.47 3.16
N GLY A 108 -1.34 -5.13 2.16
CA GLY A 108 -1.60 -4.97 0.72
C GLY A 108 -3.08 -4.91 0.38
N GLU A 109 -3.63 -3.70 0.46
CA GLU A 109 -5.05 -3.40 0.24
C GLU A 109 -5.99 -4.44 0.85
N TYR A 110 -5.79 -4.76 2.13
CA TYR A 110 -6.63 -5.74 2.83
C TYR A 110 -6.56 -7.15 2.23
N GLY A 111 -5.46 -7.54 1.59
CA GLY A 111 -5.26 -8.89 1.00
C GLY A 111 -5.57 -8.99 -0.49
N LEU A 112 -5.90 -7.88 -1.16
CA LEU A 112 -6.12 -7.84 -2.62
C LEU A 112 -4.80 -7.85 -3.42
N GLY A 113 -3.65 -7.69 -2.76
CA GLY A 113 -2.33 -7.75 -3.38
C GLY A 113 -2.11 -6.63 -4.41
N ARG A 114 -1.11 -6.81 -5.28
CA ARG A 114 -0.82 -5.87 -6.37
C ARG A 114 -1.77 -6.10 -7.55
N ILE A 115 -2.13 -5.04 -8.27
CA ILE A 115 -2.80 -5.13 -9.56
C ILE A 115 -1.88 -5.86 -10.55
N ASN A 116 -2.35 -6.95 -11.15
CA ASN A 116 -1.62 -7.66 -12.18
C ASN A 116 -1.69 -6.88 -13.50
N LEU A 117 -0.56 -6.29 -13.91
CA LEU A 117 -0.47 -5.47 -15.12
C LEU A 117 -0.81 -6.24 -16.40
N ILE A 118 -0.49 -7.54 -16.46
CA ILE A 118 -0.78 -8.38 -17.62
C ILE A 118 -2.28 -8.68 -17.73
N GLU A 119 -2.95 -8.92 -16.61
CA GLU A 119 -4.41 -9.09 -16.60
C GLU A 119 -5.13 -7.77 -16.91
N ALA A 120 -4.64 -6.64 -16.39
CA ALA A 120 -5.29 -5.35 -16.55
C ALA A 120 -5.14 -4.72 -17.95
N LEU A 121 -4.00 -4.98 -18.61
CA LEU A 121 -3.61 -4.28 -19.85
C LEU A 121 -3.21 -5.22 -21.00
N GLY A 122 -3.15 -6.53 -20.78
CA GLY A 122 -2.59 -7.51 -21.74
C GLY A 122 -3.43 -7.72 -23.00
N ASP A 123 -4.68 -7.29 -22.99
CA ASP A 123 -5.56 -7.24 -24.17
C ASP A 123 -5.27 -6.05 -25.08
N LEU A 124 -4.73 -4.96 -24.54
CA LEU A 124 -4.37 -3.74 -25.28
C LEU A 124 -2.90 -3.75 -25.71
N TYR A 125 -2.02 -4.32 -24.88
CA TYR A 125 -0.58 -4.24 -25.05
C TYR A 125 0.08 -5.59 -24.88
N SER A 126 1.11 -5.85 -25.70
CA SER A 126 1.89 -7.08 -25.57
C SER A 126 2.65 -7.12 -24.23
N ARG A 127 2.87 -8.33 -23.72
CA ARG A 127 3.71 -8.57 -22.53
C ARG A 127 5.08 -7.89 -22.61
N LYS A 128 5.68 -7.83 -23.81
CA LYS A 128 6.96 -7.14 -24.03
C LYS A 128 6.85 -5.63 -23.80
N GLN A 129 5.79 -4.99 -24.32
CA GLN A 129 5.57 -3.57 -24.12
C GLN A 129 5.29 -3.24 -22.65
N ILE A 130 4.47 -4.06 -21.97
CA ILE A 130 4.16 -3.89 -20.55
C ILE A 130 5.42 -4.01 -19.69
N THR A 131 6.24 -5.05 -19.90
CA THR A 131 7.50 -5.23 -19.17
C THR A 131 8.48 -4.09 -19.41
N GLU A 132 8.60 -3.60 -20.64
CA GLU A 132 9.49 -2.49 -20.95
C GLU A 132 9.03 -1.18 -20.30
N ALA A 133 7.72 -0.89 -20.40
CA ALA A 133 7.14 0.27 -19.74
C ALA A 133 7.27 0.21 -18.21
N ALA A 134 7.20 -0.98 -17.62
CA ALA A 134 7.41 -1.18 -16.18
C ALA A 134 8.84 -0.82 -15.77
N LYS A 135 9.85 -1.29 -16.50
CA LYS A 135 11.27 -0.91 -16.24
C LYS A 135 11.50 0.59 -16.34
N ARG A 136 10.90 1.24 -17.33
CA ARG A 136 10.98 2.70 -17.49
C ARG A 136 10.27 3.44 -16.35
N SER A 137 9.16 2.87 -15.86
CA SER A 137 8.43 3.40 -14.71
C SER A 137 9.25 3.27 -13.43
N ASP A 138 9.94 2.14 -13.22
CA ASP A 138 10.88 1.96 -12.10
C ASP A 138 11.95 3.05 -12.11
N ALA A 139 12.59 3.30 -13.27
CA ALA A 139 13.62 4.33 -13.40
C ALA A 139 13.09 5.74 -13.07
N LEU A 140 11.87 6.09 -13.51
CA LEU A 140 11.23 7.36 -13.18
C LEU A 140 10.95 7.48 -11.67
N ILE A 141 10.40 6.44 -11.07
CA ILE A 141 10.09 6.40 -9.62
C ILE A 141 11.37 6.55 -8.80
N GLU A 142 12.42 5.79 -9.11
CA GLU A 142 13.70 5.85 -8.40
C GLU A 142 14.34 7.23 -8.49
N GLU A 143 14.23 7.88 -9.66
CA GLU A 143 14.76 9.23 -9.84
C GLU A 143 13.94 10.28 -9.09
N GLY A 144 12.60 10.19 -9.11
CA GLY A 144 11.73 11.04 -8.29
C GLY A 144 12.02 10.90 -6.79
N ILE A 145 12.20 9.67 -6.31
CA ILE A 145 12.63 9.38 -4.92
C ILE A 145 13.95 10.07 -4.60
N ARG A 146 14.95 9.95 -5.47
CA ARG A 146 16.28 10.55 -5.28
C ARG A 146 16.22 12.08 -5.23
N MET A 147 15.39 12.70 -6.06
CA MET A 147 15.18 14.15 -6.07
C MET A 147 14.56 14.65 -4.76
N GLY A 148 13.76 13.81 -4.09
CA GLY A 148 13.18 14.05 -2.77
C GLY A 148 14.18 14.45 -1.66
N ILE A 149 15.45 14.07 -1.79
CA ILE A 149 16.52 14.35 -0.80
C ILE A 149 17.06 15.78 -0.94
N GLY A 150 16.86 16.41 -2.10
CA GLY A 150 17.38 17.74 -2.43
C GLY A 150 16.43 18.90 -2.08
N PRO A 151 16.90 20.15 -2.28
CA PRO A 151 16.03 21.31 -2.18
C PRO A 151 14.90 21.24 -3.22
N TRP A 152 13.66 21.46 -2.78
CA TRP A 152 12.48 21.42 -3.66
C TRP A 152 12.49 22.57 -4.66
N ASN A 153 12.72 22.27 -5.93
CA ASN A 153 12.53 23.21 -7.03
C ASN A 153 11.72 22.54 -8.14
N HIS A 154 10.40 22.46 -7.89
CA HIS A 154 9.44 21.77 -8.73
C HIS A 154 9.58 22.08 -10.23
N GLU A 155 9.79 23.34 -10.63
CA GLU A 155 9.93 23.68 -12.05
C GLU A 155 11.21 23.12 -12.68
N ALA A 156 12.34 23.25 -11.98
CA ALA A 156 13.62 22.72 -12.45
C ALA A 156 13.63 21.19 -12.47
N ASP A 157 13.05 20.56 -11.44
CA ASP A 157 12.95 19.11 -11.31
C ASP A 157 12.03 18.54 -12.40
N MET A 158 10.87 19.15 -12.63
CA MET A 158 9.98 18.77 -13.73
C MET A 158 10.63 18.95 -15.11
N ALA A 159 11.38 20.04 -15.33
CA ALA A 159 12.11 20.25 -16.58
C ALA A 159 13.20 19.18 -16.80
N HIS A 160 13.87 18.76 -15.73
CA HIS A 160 14.81 17.65 -15.79
C HIS A 160 14.10 16.32 -16.10
N LEU A 161 13.03 15.98 -15.38
CA LEU A 161 12.29 14.74 -15.57
C LEU A 161 11.72 14.61 -16.99
N ARG A 162 11.19 15.69 -17.58
CA ARG A 162 10.72 15.68 -18.99
C ARG A 162 11.83 15.32 -19.97
N ARG A 163 13.07 15.74 -19.72
CA ARG A 163 14.23 15.42 -20.57
C ARG A 163 14.74 14.00 -20.33
N ALA A 164 14.81 13.57 -19.08
CA ALA A 164 15.35 12.26 -18.69
C ALA A 164 14.39 11.11 -19.02
N HIS A 165 13.08 11.36 -18.95
CA HIS A 165 12.02 10.36 -19.09
C HIS A 165 11.03 10.72 -20.21
N PRO A 166 11.46 10.72 -21.49
CA PRO A 166 10.62 11.16 -22.59
C PRO A 166 9.41 10.23 -22.80
N GLY A 167 8.24 10.81 -23.08
CA GLY A 167 7.00 10.07 -23.35
C GLY A 167 6.10 9.86 -22.13
N PHE A 168 6.58 10.09 -20.92
CA PHE A 168 5.70 10.24 -19.77
C PHE A 168 5.00 11.59 -19.83
N ARG A 169 3.72 11.63 -19.45
CA ARG A 169 2.95 12.85 -19.31
C ARG A 169 3.35 13.57 -18.02
N ASP A 170 3.17 14.89 -17.99
CA ASP A 170 3.50 15.72 -16.83
C ASP A 170 2.89 15.20 -15.52
N ARG A 171 1.68 14.65 -15.56
CA ARG A 171 1.07 14.03 -14.37
C ARG A 171 1.90 12.89 -13.80
N ALA A 172 2.41 11.99 -14.65
CA ALA A 172 3.24 10.87 -14.19
C ALA A 172 4.57 11.36 -13.60
N LEU A 173 5.17 12.37 -14.22
CA LEU A 173 6.41 12.99 -13.72
C LEU A 173 6.18 13.65 -12.35
N SER A 174 5.10 14.42 -12.21
CA SER A 174 4.69 15.06 -10.95
C SER A 174 4.42 14.03 -9.86
N ASP A 175 3.65 12.97 -10.15
CA ASP A 175 3.32 11.93 -9.18
C ASP A 175 4.58 11.23 -8.61
N ALA A 176 5.59 10.98 -9.45
CA ALA A 176 6.87 10.40 -9.04
C ALA A 176 7.68 11.37 -8.17
N LEU A 177 7.73 12.64 -8.57
CA LEU A 177 8.43 13.71 -7.87
C LEU A 177 7.80 13.97 -6.48
N ASP A 178 6.48 14.14 -6.43
CA ASP A 178 5.72 14.34 -5.18
C ASP A 178 5.90 13.17 -4.20
N TRP A 179 6.00 11.95 -4.72
CA TRP A 179 6.27 10.79 -3.88
C TRP A 179 7.64 10.88 -3.21
N GLY A 180 8.69 11.23 -3.95
CA GLY A 180 10.03 11.39 -3.39
C GLY A 180 10.08 12.42 -2.27
N HIS A 181 9.40 13.56 -2.42
CA HIS A 181 9.38 14.58 -1.37
C HIS A 181 8.53 14.18 -0.18
N LEU A 182 7.44 13.42 -0.37
CA LEU A 182 6.62 12.96 0.74
C LEU A 182 7.38 12.00 1.66
N ILE A 183 8.22 11.11 1.12
CA ILE A 183 8.94 10.13 1.93
C ILE A 183 10.16 10.71 2.65
N HIS A 184 10.65 11.87 2.21
CA HIS A 184 11.83 12.55 2.77
C HIS A 184 11.49 13.80 3.59
N ARG A 185 10.20 14.08 3.80
CA ARG A 185 9.69 15.12 4.69
C ARG A 185 9.43 14.58 6.10
#